data_AF-F0YE52-F1
#
_entry.id   AF-F0YE52-F1
#
_cell.length_a   1.000
_cell.length_b   1.000
_cell.length_c   1.000
_cell.angle_alpha   90.00
_cell.angle_beta   90.00
_cell.angle_gamma   90.00
#
_symmetry.space_group_name_H-M   'P 1'
#
loop_
_entity.id
_entity.type
_entity.pdbx_description
1 polymer ?
#
loop_
_entity_poly.entity_id
_entity_poly.type
_entity_poly.pdbx_seq_one_letter_code
_entity_poly.pdbx_strand_id
1 'polypeptide(L)'
;MADAAAAEAFFAAAPASQPDAATVAALEAFARRVRGTERPLAVVTAGGTTVPLEARTVRYIDNFSTGNRGAALAECLLERGYAVLFLHRATCAFPFARRLEKALRADPGAALAAVAAGDAAYAAGAAALRDGARFAAAPFSSVHAYLGLLRAACAAVAPLGHRAVVVCAAAVSDFHVATPPEHKIQSTGGAGLTLELDAVPKMLGLLKPWGASCVVSFKLETDAALVDAKAAAALEHYGVDGVVANLLDSYATRATVHAPAAFDAPLRLEDARGVDGALADAIVRIHGAAGAPPPPDPLAVRLVDEVHVDVCIDALLAAARADVDRRFGTPRPNFDMLELVDVDSAEFWTNRSLSARSRSTAEELASKPFDDAREVGLHMFVSRPGGRGRRRRVPRREARGRRRRPPRRRRGLRRAVVA
;
A
#
# COMPACT_ATOMS: atom_id res chain seq x y z
N MET A 1 7.43 21.20 27.57
CA MET A 1 8.81 21.62 27.21
C MET A 1 9.81 20.47 27.32
N ALA A 2 9.81 19.69 28.42
CA ALA A 2 10.74 18.56 28.59
C ALA A 2 10.59 17.48 27.50
N ASP A 3 9.36 17.07 27.17
CA ASP A 3 9.13 16.05 26.13
C ASP A 3 9.57 16.49 24.74
N ALA A 4 9.46 17.79 24.43
CA ALA A 4 9.91 18.34 23.16
C ALA A 4 11.44 18.30 23.04
N ALA A 5 12.16 18.69 24.10
CA ALA A 5 13.62 18.62 24.12
C ALA A 5 14.12 17.17 24.03
N ALA A 6 13.48 16.24 24.76
CA ALA A 6 13.78 14.81 24.68
C ALA A 6 13.51 14.25 23.27
N ALA A 7 12.43 14.70 22.61
CA ALA A 7 12.14 14.30 21.24
C ALA A 7 13.19 14.81 20.24
N GLU A 8 13.61 16.08 20.34
CA GLU A 8 14.67 16.60 19.46
C GLU A 8 15.99 15.85 19.65
N ALA A 9 16.36 15.55 20.91
CA ALA A 9 17.55 14.74 21.20
C ALA A 9 17.44 13.33 20.60
N PHE A 10 16.27 12.70 20.69
CA PHE A 10 16.00 11.38 20.10
C PHE A 10 16.11 11.38 18.58
N PHE A 11 15.60 12.41 17.89
CA PHE A 11 15.75 12.52 16.44
C PHE A 11 17.21 12.77 16.03
N ALA A 12 17.92 13.63 16.77
CA ALA A 12 19.31 13.93 16.52
C ALA A 12 20.24 12.72 16.73
N ALA A 13 19.87 11.77 17.59
CA ALA A 13 20.63 10.55 17.84
C ALA A 13 20.61 9.55 16.66
N ALA A 14 19.61 9.63 15.78
CA ALA A 14 19.46 8.71 14.64
C ALA A 14 19.14 9.44 13.32
N PRO A 15 20.08 10.27 12.80
CA PRO A 15 19.84 11.08 11.61
C PRO A 15 19.59 10.22 10.36
N ALA A 16 20.28 9.08 10.23
CA ALA A 16 20.10 8.15 9.11
C ALA A 16 18.74 7.43 9.13
N SER A 17 18.00 7.48 10.24
CA SER A 17 16.63 6.95 10.33
C SER A 17 15.58 8.01 10.03
N GLN A 18 15.92 9.30 9.91
CA GLN A 18 14.95 10.33 9.60
C GLN A 18 14.48 10.23 8.14
N PRO A 19 13.22 10.58 7.83
CA PRO A 19 12.74 10.58 6.45
C PRO A 19 13.58 11.54 5.60
N ASP A 20 13.98 11.08 4.42
CA ASP A 20 14.73 11.91 3.48
C ASP A 20 13.85 13.02 2.86
N ALA A 21 14.50 13.98 2.22
CA ALA A 21 13.81 15.13 1.61
C ALA A 21 12.78 14.71 0.55
N ALA A 22 13.03 13.61 -0.18
CA ALA A 22 12.11 13.11 -1.19
C ALA A 22 10.83 12.56 -0.56
N THR A 23 10.96 11.82 0.54
CA THR A 23 9.85 11.30 1.33
C THR A 23 9.03 12.45 1.89
N VAL A 24 9.66 13.44 2.53
CA VAL A 24 8.97 14.63 3.07
C VAL A 24 8.22 15.36 1.96
N ALA A 25 8.85 15.61 0.82
CA ALA A 25 8.22 16.27 -0.33
C ALA A 25 7.02 15.47 -0.89
N ALA A 26 7.10 14.14 -0.89
CA ALA A 26 5.99 13.28 -1.32
C ALA A 26 4.79 13.36 -0.36
N LEU A 27 5.02 13.36 0.96
CA LEU A 27 3.97 13.55 1.96
C LEU A 27 3.28 14.91 1.80
N GLU A 28 4.06 15.97 1.64
CA GLU A 28 3.56 17.33 1.43
C GLU A 28 2.80 17.47 0.10
N ALA A 29 3.28 16.82 -0.97
CA ALA A 29 2.60 16.82 -2.26
C ALA A 29 1.24 16.12 -2.20
N PHE A 30 1.16 14.99 -1.49
CA PHE A 30 -0.09 14.28 -1.27
C PHE A 30 -1.07 15.13 -0.44
N ALA A 31 -0.61 15.68 0.68
CA ALA A 31 -1.44 16.54 1.54
C ALA A 31 -1.95 17.78 0.79
N ARG A 32 -1.10 18.45 -0.01
CA ARG A 32 -1.49 19.59 -0.86
C ARG A 32 -2.56 19.21 -1.88
N ARG A 33 -2.45 18.03 -2.50
CA ARG A 33 -3.43 17.52 -3.47
C ARG A 33 -4.79 17.33 -2.80
N VAL A 34 -4.83 16.68 -1.64
CA VAL A 34 -6.08 16.47 -0.90
C VAL A 34 -6.67 17.78 -0.40
N ARG A 35 -5.83 18.74 0.02
CA ARG A 35 -6.27 20.09 0.41
C ARG A 35 -7.00 20.83 -0.73
N GLY A 36 -6.62 20.58 -1.98
CA GLY A 36 -7.30 21.12 -3.16
C GLY A 36 -8.69 20.52 -3.43
N THR A 37 -9.11 19.52 -2.65
CA THR A 37 -10.45 18.92 -2.68
C THR A 37 -11.23 19.29 -1.41
N GLU A 38 -12.46 18.81 -1.25
CA GLU A 38 -13.23 18.89 0.01
C GLU A 38 -13.03 17.66 0.92
N ARG A 39 -12.28 16.63 0.49
CA ARG A 39 -12.16 15.35 1.21
C ARG A 39 -11.35 15.48 2.51
N PRO A 40 -11.77 14.83 3.61
CA PRO A 40 -10.91 14.70 4.78
C PRO A 40 -9.74 13.73 4.51
N LEU A 41 -8.65 13.87 5.26
CA LEU A 41 -7.45 13.05 5.16
C LEU A 41 -7.23 12.29 6.47
N ALA A 42 -7.01 10.98 6.39
CA ALA A 42 -6.60 10.17 7.52
C ALA A 42 -5.14 9.71 7.36
N VAL A 43 -4.29 10.04 8.34
CA VAL A 43 -2.97 9.43 8.49
C VAL A 43 -3.14 8.18 9.34
N VAL A 44 -2.92 7.00 8.78
CA VAL A 44 -3.10 5.73 9.49
C VAL A 44 -1.75 5.05 9.67
N THR A 45 -1.37 4.74 10.90
CA THR A 45 -0.14 3.99 11.19
C THR A 45 -0.41 2.50 11.39
N ALA A 46 0.45 1.63 10.86
CA ALA A 46 0.24 0.18 10.94
C ALA A 46 1.55 -0.63 11.07
N GLY A 47 1.45 -1.77 11.76
CA GLY A 47 2.59 -2.69 11.97
C GLY A 47 3.42 -2.36 13.21
N GLY A 48 4.41 -3.20 13.48
CA GLY A 48 5.35 -3.05 14.59
C GLY A 48 6.58 -2.22 14.22
N THR A 49 7.16 -1.53 15.19
CA THR A 49 8.49 -0.94 15.05
C THR A 49 9.57 -1.90 15.51
N THR A 50 10.73 -1.81 14.88
CA THR A 50 11.94 -2.53 15.30
C THR A 50 12.92 -1.62 16.04
N VAL A 51 13.73 -2.20 16.89
CA VAL A 51 14.87 -1.55 17.56
C VAL A 51 16.14 -2.29 17.14
N PRO A 52 16.93 -1.73 16.22
CA PRO A 52 18.24 -2.28 15.88
C PRO A 52 19.14 -2.41 17.11
N LEU A 53 19.77 -3.58 17.27
CA LEU A 53 20.78 -3.78 18.31
C LEU A 53 22.17 -3.29 17.87
N GLU A 54 22.39 -3.22 16.56
CA GLU A 54 23.64 -2.79 15.93
C GLU A 54 23.34 -1.80 14.79
N ALA A 55 24.24 -0.85 14.53
CA ALA A 55 24.07 0.13 13.44
C ALA A 55 24.06 -0.56 12.07
N ARG A 56 24.97 -1.52 11.84
CA ARG A 56 24.87 -2.48 10.74
C ARG A 56 24.03 -3.67 11.21
N THR A 57 22.72 -3.45 11.17
CA THR A 57 21.74 -4.30 11.86
C THR A 57 21.79 -5.74 11.36
N VAL A 58 22.09 -6.66 12.28
CA VAL A 58 21.90 -8.11 12.07
C VAL A 58 20.76 -8.61 12.95
N ARG A 59 20.57 -7.98 14.12
CA ARG A 59 19.53 -8.33 15.09
C ARG A 59 18.75 -7.10 15.51
N TYR A 60 17.49 -7.30 15.88
CA TYR A 60 16.63 -6.25 16.38
C TYR A 60 15.61 -6.81 17.36
N ILE A 61 15.10 -5.94 18.24
CA ILE A 61 13.90 -6.19 19.03
C ILE A 61 12.69 -5.77 18.17
N ASP A 62 11.60 -6.55 18.20
CA ASP A 62 10.40 -6.26 17.42
C ASP A 62 9.16 -6.21 18.32
N ASN A 63 8.28 -5.26 18.06
CA ASN A 63 6.97 -5.19 18.68
C ASN A 63 5.96 -5.92 17.80
N PHE A 64 5.39 -7.01 18.32
CA PHE A 64 4.46 -7.83 17.56
C PHE A 64 3.22 -7.03 17.10
N SER A 65 3.08 -6.86 15.79
CA SER A 65 1.86 -6.39 15.15
C SER A 65 1.82 -6.82 13.70
N THR A 66 0.76 -7.55 13.32
CA THR A 66 0.54 -7.96 11.93
C THR A 66 0.13 -6.79 11.02
N GLY A 67 -0.24 -5.64 11.59
CA GLY A 67 -0.77 -4.49 10.85
C GLY A 67 -2.19 -4.64 10.30
N ASN A 68 -2.85 -5.79 10.52
CA ASN A 68 -4.18 -6.06 9.96
C ASN A 68 -5.21 -4.99 10.30
N ARG A 69 -5.25 -4.52 11.56
CA ARG A 69 -6.19 -3.49 11.98
C ARG A 69 -5.94 -2.17 11.27
N GLY A 70 -4.70 -1.69 11.25
CA GLY A 70 -4.36 -0.44 10.54
C GLY A 70 -4.70 -0.52 9.05
N ALA A 71 -4.40 -1.65 8.41
CA ALA A 71 -4.75 -1.87 7.01
C ALA A 71 -6.28 -1.91 6.77
N ALA A 72 -7.04 -2.59 7.64
CA ALA A 72 -8.50 -2.63 7.56
C ALA A 72 -9.13 -1.25 7.80
N LEU A 73 -8.61 -0.48 8.76
CA LEU A 73 -9.05 0.90 9.00
C LEU A 73 -8.78 1.80 7.79
N ALA A 74 -7.63 1.65 7.12
CA ALA A 74 -7.35 2.37 5.89
C ALA A 74 -8.37 2.03 4.78
N GLU A 75 -8.72 0.75 4.58
CA GLU A 75 -9.78 0.33 3.66
C GLU A 75 -11.12 0.99 4.00
N CYS A 76 -11.55 0.88 5.26
CA CYS A 76 -12.82 1.39 5.72
C CYS A 76 -12.93 2.93 5.68
N LEU A 77 -11.82 3.65 5.88
CA LEU A 77 -11.79 5.11 5.77
C LEU A 77 -11.84 5.57 4.30
N LEU A 78 -11.17 4.86 3.37
CA LEU A 78 -11.32 5.09 1.93
C LEU A 78 -12.78 4.90 1.49
N GLU A 79 -13.44 3.84 1.97
CA GLU A 79 -14.87 3.57 1.72
C GLU A 79 -15.78 4.68 2.27
N ARG A 80 -15.34 5.39 3.31
CA ARG A 80 -16.03 6.55 3.92
C ARG A 80 -15.62 7.88 3.30
N GLY A 81 -14.98 7.89 2.13
CA GLY A 81 -14.69 9.11 1.37
C GLY A 81 -13.44 9.88 1.81
N TYR A 82 -12.64 9.33 2.74
CA TYR A 82 -11.34 9.92 3.11
C TYR A 82 -10.31 9.69 2.01
N ALA A 83 -9.34 10.60 1.93
CA ALA A 83 -8.01 10.23 1.44
C ALA A 83 -7.21 9.61 2.60
N VAL A 84 -6.36 8.62 2.31
CA VAL A 84 -5.57 7.92 3.33
C VAL A 84 -4.08 8.03 3.01
N LEU A 85 -3.33 8.52 3.99
CA LEU A 85 -1.87 8.41 4.05
C LEU A 85 -1.51 7.25 4.99
N PHE A 86 -1.04 6.13 4.43
CA PHE A 86 -0.76 4.90 5.16
C PHE A 86 0.72 4.79 5.52
N LEU A 87 1.07 5.10 6.77
CA LEU A 87 2.42 4.91 7.29
C LEU A 87 2.54 3.48 7.83
N HIS A 88 3.43 2.66 7.28
CA HIS A 88 3.38 1.23 7.60
C HIS A 88 4.73 0.57 7.76
N ARG A 89 4.79 -0.47 8.60
CA ARG A 89 5.93 -1.40 8.58
C ARG A 89 6.00 -2.04 7.20
N ALA A 90 7.17 -2.03 6.54
CA ALA A 90 7.33 -2.50 5.17
C ALA A 90 6.77 -3.91 4.87
N THR A 91 6.67 -4.76 5.90
CA THR A 91 6.24 -6.17 5.82
C THR A 91 4.94 -6.47 6.58
N CYS A 92 4.20 -5.45 7.05
CA CYS A 92 2.89 -5.70 7.66
C CYS A 92 1.80 -5.92 6.60
N ALA A 93 0.62 -6.32 7.05
CA ALA A 93 -0.57 -6.36 6.21
C ALA A 93 -0.77 -5.00 5.51
N PHE A 94 -1.05 -5.05 4.22
CA PHE A 94 -1.27 -3.89 3.38
C PHE A 94 -2.76 -3.79 2.97
N PRO A 95 -3.35 -2.58 2.89
CA PRO A 95 -4.75 -2.39 2.55
C PRO A 95 -5.13 -3.13 1.25
N PHE A 96 -6.25 -3.84 1.27
CA PHE A 96 -6.78 -4.73 0.22
C PHE A 96 -5.91 -5.96 -0.09
N ALA A 97 -4.59 -5.83 -0.16
CA ALA A 97 -3.66 -6.94 -0.42
C ALA A 97 -3.75 -8.02 0.68
N ARG A 98 -3.98 -7.63 1.94
CA ARG A 98 -4.17 -8.58 3.06
C ARG A 98 -5.30 -9.60 2.82
N ARG A 99 -6.33 -9.24 2.04
CA ARG A 99 -7.46 -10.12 1.70
C ARG A 99 -7.01 -11.19 0.71
N LEU A 100 -6.21 -10.80 -0.27
CA LEU A 100 -5.56 -11.72 -1.20
C LEU A 100 -4.56 -12.62 -0.48
N GLU A 101 -3.72 -12.08 0.40
CA GLU A 101 -2.80 -12.90 1.18
C GLU A 101 -3.52 -13.95 2.04
N LYS A 102 -4.63 -13.58 2.67
CA LYS A 102 -5.47 -14.51 3.43
C LYS A 102 -6.04 -15.60 2.51
N ALA A 103 -6.55 -15.22 1.34
CA ALA A 103 -7.07 -16.16 0.36
C ALA A 103 -5.98 -17.10 -0.17
N LEU A 104 -4.78 -16.58 -0.48
CA LEU A 104 -3.62 -17.36 -0.91
C LEU A 104 -3.17 -18.36 0.15
N ARG A 105 -3.21 -18.00 1.44
CA ARG A 105 -2.88 -18.93 2.53
C ARG A 105 -3.93 -20.04 2.71
N ALA A 106 -5.18 -19.79 2.31
CA ALA A 106 -6.27 -20.75 2.41
C ALA A 106 -6.34 -21.68 1.19
N ASP A 107 -6.35 -21.12 -0.02
CA ASP A 107 -6.35 -21.84 -1.30
C ASP A 107 -5.67 -20.96 -2.39
N PRO A 108 -4.38 -21.18 -2.69
CA PRO A 108 -3.66 -20.41 -3.70
C PRO A 108 -4.28 -20.52 -5.09
N GLY A 109 -4.78 -21.69 -5.47
CA GLY A 109 -5.31 -21.94 -6.82
C GLY A 109 -6.59 -21.17 -7.07
N ALA A 110 -7.52 -21.24 -6.12
CA ALA A 110 -8.77 -20.49 -6.18
C ALA A 110 -8.54 -18.98 -6.13
N ALA A 111 -7.63 -18.51 -5.27
CA ALA A 111 -7.31 -17.09 -5.15
C ALA A 111 -6.73 -16.51 -6.46
N LEU A 112 -5.78 -17.21 -7.08
CA LEU A 112 -5.21 -16.78 -8.36
C LEU A 112 -6.22 -16.84 -9.50
N ALA A 113 -7.09 -17.86 -9.53
CA ALA A 113 -8.17 -17.95 -10.51
C ALA A 113 -9.17 -16.78 -10.37
N ALA A 114 -9.52 -16.39 -9.15
CA ALA A 114 -10.40 -15.24 -8.89
C ALA A 114 -9.78 -13.92 -9.36
N VAL A 115 -8.49 -13.70 -9.10
CA VAL A 115 -7.76 -12.53 -9.61
C VAL A 115 -7.73 -12.53 -11.15
N ALA A 116 -7.41 -13.66 -11.77
CA ALA A 116 -7.37 -13.79 -13.23
C ALA A 116 -8.74 -13.61 -13.90
N ALA A 117 -9.81 -13.98 -13.20
CA ALA A 117 -11.19 -13.77 -13.63
C ALA A 117 -11.69 -12.33 -13.44
N GLY A 118 -10.87 -11.45 -12.86
CA GLY A 118 -11.25 -10.06 -12.60
C GLY A 118 -12.27 -9.91 -11.48
N ASP A 119 -12.14 -10.69 -10.40
CA ASP A 119 -12.99 -10.57 -9.21
C ASP A 119 -13.14 -9.10 -8.77
N ALA A 120 -14.38 -8.67 -8.60
CA ALA A 120 -14.73 -7.28 -8.39
C ALA A 120 -14.10 -6.69 -7.11
N ALA A 121 -13.90 -7.50 -6.06
CA ALA A 121 -13.29 -7.02 -4.83
C ALA A 121 -11.80 -6.74 -5.01
N TYR A 122 -11.07 -7.59 -5.73
CA TYR A 122 -9.66 -7.35 -6.05
C TYR A 122 -9.49 -6.19 -7.03
N ALA A 123 -10.36 -6.09 -8.04
CA ALA A 123 -10.36 -4.97 -8.97
C ALA A 123 -10.62 -3.62 -8.27
N ALA A 124 -11.60 -3.57 -7.37
CA ALA A 124 -11.92 -2.37 -6.59
C ALA A 124 -10.77 -1.97 -5.66
N GLY A 125 -10.14 -2.95 -4.99
CA GLY A 125 -8.96 -2.69 -4.15
C GLY A 125 -7.78 -2.14 -4.96
N ALA A 126 -7.48 -2.74 -6.12
CA ALA A 126 -6.44 -2.26 -7.02
C ALA A 126 -6.72 -0.82 -7.50
N ALA A 127 -7.97 -0.51 -7.87
CA ALA A 127 -8.36 0.84 -8.27
C ALA A 127 -8.18 1.84 -7.13
N ALA A 128 -8.57 1.50 -5.90
CA ALA A 128 -8.41 2.36 -4.72
C ALA A 128 -6.93 2.66 -4.41
N LEU A 129 -6.04 1.68 -4.55
CA LEU A 129 -4.60 1.85 -4.30
C LEU A 129 -3.88 2.63 -5.41
N ARG A 130 -4.37 2.55 -6.65
CA ARG A 130 -3.80 3.29 -7.80
C ARG A 130 -4.27 4.74 -7.85
N ASP A 131 -5.33 5.07 -7.14
CA ASP A 131 -5.84 6.43 -7.04
C ASP A 131 -4.94 7.29 -6.16
N GLY A 132 -3.89 7.85 -6.77
CA GLY A 132 -2.95 8.74 -6.10
C GLY A 132 -3.59 10.04 -5.56
N ALA A 133 -4.85 10.35 -5.91
CA ALA A 133 -5.57 11.46 -5.29
C ALA A 133 -6.17 11.07 -3.93
N ARG A 134 -6.38 9.78 -3.67
CA ARG A 134 -6.99 9.28 -2.43
C ARG A 134 -6.09 8.39 -1.59
N PHE A 135 -5.02 7.82 -2.14
CA PHE A 135 -4.16 6.92 -1.39
C PHE A 135 -2.68 7.22 -1.62
N ALA A 136 -1.92 7.25 -0.53
CA ALA A 136 -0.46 7.22 -0.53
C ALA A 136 0.03 6.36 0.62
N ALA A 137 1.19 5.73 0.47
CA ALA A 137 1.81 4.92 1.51
C ALA A 137 3.27 5.31 1.70
N ALA A 138 3.75 5.24 2.93
CA ALA A 138 5.16 5.47 3.25
C ALA A 138 5.64 4.40 4.25
N PRO A 139 6.67 3.60 3.88
CA PRO A 139 7.14 2.54 4.74
C PRO A 139 8.05 3.05 5.86
N PHE A 140 8.06 2.35 6.98
CA PHE A 140 9.05 2.46 8.05
C PHE A 140 9.51 1.07 8.50
N SER A 141 10.60 1.04 9.28
CA SER A 141 11.10 -0.20 9.88
C SER A 141 11.42 -0.02 11.36
N SER A 142 12.26 0.97 11.72
CA SER A 142 12.69 1.20 13.10
C SER A 142 11.77 2.18 13.85
N VAL A 143 11.85 2.19 15.19
CA VAL A 143 11.14 3.18 16.02
C VAL A 143 11.56 4.62 15.69
N HIS A 144 12.84 4.85 15.39
CA HIS A 144 13.33 6.15 14.97
C HIS A 144 12.74 6.58 13.62
N ALA A 145 12.70 5.67 12.64
CA ALA A 145 12.11 5.94 11.34
C ALA A 145 10.61 6.18 11.41
N TYR A 146 9.91 5.40 12.23
CA TYR A 146 8.48 5.58 12.48
C TYR A 146 8.18 6.96 13.06
N LEU A 147 8.87 7.38 14.13
CA LEU A 147 8.61 8.65 14.80
C LEU A 147 9.00 9.85 13.93
N GLY A 148 10.11 9.76 13.19
CA GLY A 148 10.50 10.79 12.23
C GLY A 148 9.48 10.94 11.10
N LEU A 149 9.03 9.82 10.53
CA LEU A 149 8.01 9.80 9.48
C LEU A 149 6.65 10.31 9.99
N LEU A 150 6.26 9.96 11.22
CA LEU A 150 5.03 10.44 11.85
C LEU A 150 5.08 11.96 12.06
N ARG A 151 6.20 12.49 12.57
CA ARG A 151 6.42 13.94 12.70
C ARG A 151 6.28 14.65 11.36
N ALA A 152 6.93 14.13 10.32
CA ALA A 152 6.84 14.69 8.97
C ALA A 152 5.40 14.64 8.41
N ALA A 153 4.68 13.53 8.65
CA ALA A 153 3.29 13.40 8.23
C ALA A 153 2.36 14.38 8.96
N CYS A 154 2.51 14.57 10.28
CA CYS A 154 1.78 15.58 11.04
C CYS A 154 2.01 16.98 10.49
N ALA A 155 3.26 17.34 10.19
CA ALA A 155 3.60 18.63 9.60
C ALA A 155 2.99 18.80 8.20
N ALA A 156 3.05 17.75 7.36
CA ALA A 156 2.50 17.77 6.01
C ALA A 156 0.98 17.99 5.99
N VAL A 157 0.25 17.43 6.96
CA VAL A 157 -1.22 17.55 7.04
C VAL A 157 -1.70 18.77 7.83
N ALA A 158 -0.80 19.47 8.53
CA ALA A 158 -1.15 20.67 9.31
C ALA A 158 -1.96 21.72 8.53
N PRO A 159 -1.66 22.01 7.24
CA PRO A 159 -2.44 22.97 6.46
C PRO A 159 -3.88 22.54 6.13
N LEU A 160 -4.27 21.28 6.40
CA LEU A 160 -5.65 20.83 6.28
C LEU A 160 -6.50 21.19 7.51
N GLY A 161 -5.88 21.60 8.63
CA GLY A 161 -6.58 21.93 9.87
C GLY A 161 -7.50 20.78 10.33
N HIS A 162 -8.73 21.10 10.72
CA HIS A 162 -9.73 20.12 11.19
C HIS A 162 -10.15 19.05 10.16
N ARG A 163 -9.64 19.09 8.93
CA ARG A 163 -9.92 18.06 7.91
C ARG A 163 -8.96 16.86 7.98
N ALA A 164 -7.99 16.86 8.90
CA ALA A 164 -7.01 15.79 9.04
C ALA A 164 -7.13 15.06 10.40
N VAL A 165 -7.17 13.72 10.35
CA VAL A 165 -7.11 12.87 11.55
C VAL A 165 -5.87 11.96 11.51
N VAL A 166 -5.19 11.82 12.64
CA VAL A 166 -4.07 10.88 12.80
C VAL A 166 -4.53 9.70 13.65
N VAL A 167 -4.48 8.50 13.07
CA VAL A 167 -4.91 7.23 13.66
C VAL A 167 -3.68 6.38 13.96
N CYS A 168 -3.26 6.34 15.23
CA CYS A 168 -2.04 5.68 15.68
C CYS A 168 -2.28 4.20 16.01
N ALA A 169 -2.40 3.33 15.00
CA ALA A 169 -2.64 1.89 15.17
C ALA A 169 -1.36 1.01 15.09
N ALA A 170 -0.18 1.62 14.93
CA ALA A 170 1.11 0.93 14.98
C ALA A 170 1.48 0.50 16.41
N ALA A 171 2.22 -0.60 16.54
CA ALA A 171 2.80 -1.06 17.80
C ALA A 171 4.22 -0.49 17.94
N VAL A 172 4.33 0.60 18.70
CA VAL A 172 5.57 1.36 18.88
C VAL A 172 6.38 0.81 20.04
N SER A 173 7.68 0.67 19.87
CA SER A 173 8.60 0.22 20.93
C SER A 173 8.70 1.27 22.04
N ASP A 174 8.57 0.83 23.28
CA ASP A 174 8.72 1.70 24.46
C ASP A 174 10.18 1.93 24.86
N PHE A 175 11.09 1.09 24.35
CA PHE A 175 12.52 1.12 24.64
C PHE A 175 13.33 1.09 23.34
N HIS A 176 14.54 1.65 23.37
CA HIS A 176 15.49 1.60 22.26
C HIS A 176 16.94 1.49 22.74
N VAL A 177 17.88 1.25 21.83
CA VAL A 177 19.32 1.36 22.11
C VAL A 177 19.77 2.77 21.72
N ALA A 178 20.25 3.60 22.65
CA ALA A 178 20.70 4.96 22.32
C ALA A 178 22.02 4.98 21.52
N THR A 179 22.98 4.13 21.91
CA THR A 179 24.30 4.08 21.27
C THR A 179 24.59 2.65 20.80
N PRO A 180 23.95 2.18 19.70
CA PRO A 180 24.17 0.82 19.23
C PRO A 180 25.61 0.65 18.69
N PRO A 181 26.30 -0.46 18.99
CA PRO A 181 27.59 -0.75 18.39
C PRO A 181 27.49 -0.80 16.86
N GLU A 182 28.55 -0.39 16.16
CA GLU A 182 28.52 -0.36 14.69
C GLU A 182 28.35 -1.77 14.08
N HIS A 183 29.01 -2.75 14.67
CA HIS A 183 29.12 -4.11 14.13
C HIS A 183 28.41 -5.15 14.99
N LYS A 184 28.10 -6.28 14.36
CA LYS A 184 27.48 -7.46 14.97
C LYS A 184 28.11 -7.81 16.31
N ILE A 185 27.27 -7.89 17.36
CA ILE A 185 27.69 -8.33 18.69
C ILE A 185 28.14 -9.80 18.60
N GLN A 186 29.38 -10.07 19.02
CA GLN A 186 30.02 -11.39 18.93
C GLN A 186 29.64 -12.27 20.12
N SER A 187 29.47 -13.56 19.88
CA SER A 187 29.06 -14.55 20.88
C SER A 187 30.25 -15.26 21.54
N THR A 188 31.23 -14.49 22.02
CA THR A 188 32.43 -15.03 22.67
C THR A 188 32.32 -14.91 24.19
N GLY A 189 32.33 -16.03 24.92
CA GLY A 189 32.47 -16.02 26.39
C GLY A 189 31.45 -16.82 27.21
N GLY A 190 30.46 -17.47 26.60
CA GLY A 190 29.59 -18.45 27.28
C GLY A 190 28.64 -17.93 28.38
N ALA A 191 28.75 -16.66 28.80
CA ALA A 191 28.06 -16.09 29.96
C ALA A 191 26.72 -15.39 29.64
N GLY A 192 26.24 -15.42 28.39
CA GLY A 192 25.00 -14.74 27.96
C GLY A 192 25.23 -13.33 27.38
N LEU A 193 24.14 -12.61 27.08
CA LEU A 193 24.15 -11.25 26.53
C LEU A 193 23.24 -10.35 27.38
N THR A 194 23.79 -9.26 27.90
CA THR A 194 23.01 -8.19 28.56
C THR A 194 22.75 -7.08 27.57
N LEU A 195 21.50 -6.62 27.48
CA LEU A 195 21.09 -5.47 26.66
C LEU A 195 20.65 -4.34 27.59
N GLU A 196 21.30 -3.19 27.47
CA GLU A 196 20.88 -1.95 28.12
C GLU A 196 20.01 -1.16 27.13
N LEU A 197 18.83 -0.75 27.58
CA LEU A 197 17.84 -0.07 26.75
C LEU A 197 17.36 1.21 27.44
N ASP A 198 17.24 2.27 26.65
CA ASP A 198 16.71 3.56 27.06
C ASP A 198 15.22 3.66 26.73
N ALA A 199 14.47 4.41 27.54
CA ALA A 199 13.06 4.66 27.28
C ALA A 199 12.90 5.57 26.05
N VAL A 200 12.01 5.19 25.13
CA VAL A 200 11.60 6.06 24.04
C VAL A 200 10.78 7.22 24.61
N PRO A 201 11.08 8.50 24.25
CA PRO A 201 10.32 9.64 24.75
C PRO A 201 8.83 9.51 24.46
N LYS A 202 7.98 10.00 25.37
CA LYS A 202 6.52 9.94 25.19
C LYS A 202 6.07 11.02 24.21
N MET A 203 6.07 10.67 22.92
CA MET A 203 5.79 11.62 21.84
C MET A 203 4.31 11.77 21.48
N LEU A 204 3.39 10.99 22.06
CA LEU A 204 1.97 11.04 21.70
C LEU A 204 1.36 12.45 21.91
N GLY A 205 1.75 13.13 22.98
CA GLY A 205 1.33 14.52 23.25
C GLY A 205 1.96 15.57 22.33
N LEU A 206 2.94 15.20 21.50
CA LEU A 206 3.59 16.10 20.55
C LEU A 206 2.92 16.12 19.17
N LEU A 207 2.01 15.18 18.88
CA LEU A 207 1.36 15.09 17.55
C LEU A 207 0.55 16.35 17.22
N LYS A 208 -0.17 16.91 18.20
CA LYS A 208 -0.91 18.18 18.01
C LYS A 208 0.04 19.36 17.77
N PRO A 209 1.08 19.59 18.61
CA PRO A 209 2.14 20.55 18.30
C PRO A 209 2.82 20.36 16.94
N TRP A 210 2.95 19.13 16.45
CA TRP A 210 3.50 18.84 15.11
C TRP A 210 2.52 19.11 13.96
N GLY A 211 1.24 19.37 14.24
CA GLY A 211 0.26 19.77 13.25
C GLY A 211 -0.98 18.88 13.13
N ALA A 212 -1.10 17.81 13.93
CA ALA A 212 -2.33 17.04 13.96
C ALA A 212 -3.46 17.85 14.61
N SER A 213 -4.62 17.95 13.97
CA SER A 213 -5.79 18.61 14.56
C SER A 213 -6.67 17.63 15.34
N CYS A 214 -6.73 16.37 14.91
CA CYS A 214 -7.42 15.28 15.58
C CYS A 214 -6.50 14.05 15.69
N VAL A 215 -6.42 13.43 16.86
CA VAL A 215 -5.59 12.25 17.14
C VAL A 215 -6.43 11.16 17.78
N VAL A 216 -6.44 9.97 17.17
CA VAL A 216 -7.00 8.74 17.74
C VAL A 216 -5.86 7.76 18.00
N SER A 217 -5.64 7.43 19.26
CA SER A 217 -4.57 6.52 19.68
C SER A 217 -5.10 5.13 20.00
N PHE A 218 -4.22 4.13 19.93
CA PHE A 218 -4.54 2.75 20.32
C PHE A 218 -3.81 2.39 21.61
N LYS A 219 -4.52 1.70 22.51
CA LYS A 219 -3.95 1.07 23.68
C LYS A 219 -4.27 -0.42 23.65
N LEU A 220 -3.23 -1.22 23.81
CA LEU A 220 -3.35 -2.67 23.95
C LEU A 220 -3.00 -3.01 25.39
N GLU A 221 -3.92 -3.68 26.07
CA GLU A 221 -3.80 -4.06 27.47
C GLU A 221 -4.03 -5.57 27.62
N THR A 222 -3.51 -6.13 28.69
CA THR A 222 -3.72 -7.55 29.06
C THR A 222 -4.64 -7.71 30.27
N ASP A 223 -4.86 -6.63 31.03
CA ASP A 223 -5.71 -6.63 32.21
C ASP A 223 -6.98 -5.80 31.98
N ALA A 224 -8.13 -6.48 31.96
CA ALA A 224 -9.46 -5.89 31.78
C ALA A 224 -9.79 -4.80 32.81
N ALA A 225 -9.29 -4.92 34.04
CA ALA A 225 -9.57 -3.96 35.11
C ALA A 225 -8.87 -2.60 34.88
N LEU A 226 -7.79 -2.59 34.09
CA LEU A 226 -6.97 -1.40 33.86
C LEU A 226 -7.30 -0.66 32.56
N VAL A 227 -8.01 -1.31 31.62
CA VAL A 227 -8.26 -0.80 30.27
C VAL A 227 -8.88 0.59 30.28
N ASP A 228 -10.00 0.75 30.99
CA ASP A 228 -10.77 1.98 30.96
C ASP A 228 -10.05 3.13 31.69
N ALA A 229 -9.45 2.83 32.85
CA ALA A 229 -8.71 3.80 33.63
C ALA A 229 -7.48 4.33 32.87
N LYS A 230 -6.74 3.44 32.20
CA LYS A 230 -5.59 3.82 31.37
C LYS A 230 -6.00 4.58 30.11
N ALA A 231 -7.15 4.26 29.51
CA ALA A 231 -7.67 5.00 28.37
C ALA A 231 -8.08 6.43 28.77
N ALA A 232 -8.76 6.60 29.90
CA ALA A 232 -9.09 7.91 30.46
C ALA A 232 -7.84 8.74 30.78
N ALA A 233 -6.85 8.13 31.45
CA ALA A 233 -5.58 8.79 31.76
C ALA A 233 -4.81 9.22 30.50
N ALA A 234 -4.84 8.40 29.43
CA ALA A 234 -4.19 8.74 28.17
C ALA A 234 -4.86 9.93 27.45
N LEU A 235 -6.19 10.04 27.50
CA LEU A 235 -6.93 11.19 26.96
C LEU A 235 -6.45 12.49 27.63
N GLU A 236 -6.42 12.52 28.96
CA GLU A 236 -6.03 13.69 29.74
C GLU A 236 -4.54 14.02 29.57
N HIS A 237 -3.68 13.03 29.71
CA HIS A 237 -2.23 13.24 29.73
C HIS A 237 -1.67 13.66 28.36
N TYR A 238 -2.19 13.08 27.27
CA TYR A 238 -1.68 13.35 25.91
C TYR A 238 -2.54 14.33 25.12
N GLY A 239 -3.73 14.69 25.61
CA GLY A 239 -4.66 15.58 24.90
C GLY A 239 -5.15 15.02 23.57
N VAL A 240 -5.21 13.69 23.43
CA VAL A 240 -5.76 13.02 22.23
C VAL A 240 -7.28 13.05 22.23
N ASP A 241 -7.90 12.95 21.06
CA ASP A 241 -9.35 13.11 20.87
C ASP A 241 -10.11 11.79 21.01
N GLY A 242 -9.40 10.67 20.87
CA GLY A 242 -9.93 9.34 21.14
C GLY A 242 -8.85 8.33 21.51
N VAL A 243 -9.24 7.35 22.34
CA VAL A 243 -8.42 6.18 22.67
C VAL A 243 -9.21 4.92 22.37
N VAL A 244 -8.66 4.08 21.50
CA VAL A 244 -9.18 2.75 21.22
C VAL A 244 -8.44 1.74 22.10
N ALA A 245 -9.11 1.27 23.14
CA ALA A 245 -8.57 0.35 24.11
C ALA A 245 -9.02 -1.09 23.79
N ASN A 246 -8.06 -2.01 23.69
CA ASN A 246 -8.31 -3.42 23.37
C ASN A 246 -7.61 -4.34 24.36
N LEU A 247 -8.24 -5.48 24.62
CA LEU A 247 -7.61 -6.60 25.28
C LEU A 247 -6.90 -7.50 24.27
N LEU A 248 -5.70 -7.96 24.62
CA LEU A 248 -4.89 -8.83 23.76
C LEU A 248 -5.61 -10.11 23.34
N ASP A 249 -6.50 -10.65 24.17
CA ASP A 249 -7.18 -11.91 23.86
C ASP A 249 -8.36 -11.76 22.88
N SER A 250 -8.92 -10.54 22.76
CA SER A 250 -10.15 -10.30 22.00
C SER A 250 -10.04 -9.16 20.99
N TYR A 251 -8.84 -8.65 20.72
CA TYR A 251 -8.64 -7.46 19.89
C TYR A 251 -9.25 -7.62 18.48
N ALA A 252 -9.31 -8.82 17.92
CA ALA A 252 -9.87 -9.01 16.58
C ALA A 252 -11.39 -8.76 16.51
N THR A 253 -12.14 -9.03 17.59
CA THR A 253 -13.61 -9.07 17.60
C THR A 253 -14.23 -8.09 18.59
N ARG A 254 -13.42 -7.44 19.44
CA ARG A 254 -13.88 -6.46 20.43
C ARG A 254 -12.94 -5.26 20.49
N ALA A 255 -13.53 -4.09 20.64
CA ALA A 255 -12.81 -2.84 20.90
C ALA A 255 -13.64 -1.94 21.82
N THR A 256 -12.97 -1.16 22.67
CA THR A 256 -13.61 -0.06 23.41
C THR A 256 -13.06 1.26 22.92
N VAL A 257 -13.93 2.21 22.62
CA VAL A 257 -13.55 3.56 22.21
C VAL A 257 -13.92 4.55 23.30
N HIS A 258 -12.93 5.27 23.81
CA HIS A 258 -13.10 6.38 24.74
C HIS A 258 -12.88 7.69 23.98
N ALA A 259 -13.92 8.48 23.81
CA ALA A 259 -13.85 9.82 23.23
C ALA A 259 -15.02 10.67 23.76
N PRO A 260 -14.84 11.37 24.91
CA PRO A 260 -15.92 12.08 25.59
C PRO A 260 -16.60 13.17 24.76
N ALA A 261 -15.90 13.74 23.78
CA ALA A 261 -16.48 14.72 22.86
C ALA A 261 -17.44 14.10 21.82
N ALA A 262 -17.31 12.80 21.55
CA ALA A 262 -18.08 12.10 20.50
C ALA A 262 -19.11 11.10 21.06
N PHE A 263 -18.94 10.66 22.31
CA PHE A 263 -19.78 9.67 22.98
C PHE A 263 -19.95 10.01 24.47
N ASP A 264 -21.18 9.93 24.97
CA ASP A 264 -21.50 10.17 26.38
C ASP A 264 -20.90 9.10 27.32
N ALA A 265 -20.62 7.91 26.80
CA ALA A 265 -19.99 6.80 27.51
C ALA A 265 -19.03 6.03 26.57
N PRO A 266 -18.09 5.24 27.11
CA PRO A 266 -17.21 4.42 26.28
C PRO A 266 -17.99 3.51 25.34
N LEU A 267 -17.74 3.62 24.04
CA LEU A 267 -18.39 2.81 23.01
C LEU A 267 -17.76 1.42 22.96
N ARG A 268 -18.53 0.40 23.32
CA ARG A 268 -18.13 -1.01 23.22
C ARG A 268 -18.56 -1.55 21.86
N LEU A 269 -17.58 -2.06 21.10
CA LEU A 269 -17.78 -2.67 19.79
C LEU A 269 -17.55 -4.18 19.90
N GLU A 270 -18.46 -4.96 19.33
CA GLU A 270 -18.33 -6.41 19.23
C GLU A 270 -18.91 -6.89 17.89
N ASP A 271 -18.09 -7.56 17.07
CA ASP A 271 -18.52 -8.27 15.86
C ASP A 271 -17.63 -9.50 15.66
N ALA A 272 -18.25 -10.67 15.60
CA ALA A 272 -17.57 -11.94 15.36
C ALA A 272 -16.84 -11.99 14.00
N ARG A 273 -17.26 -11.15 13.04
CA ARG A 273 -16.66 -11.03 11.70
C ARG A 273 -15.58 -9.94 11.63
N GLY A 274 -15.41 -9.14 12.70
CA GLY A 274 -14.40 -8.09 12.82
C GLY A 274 -15.00 -6.71 13.08
N VAL A 275 -14.37 -5.95 13.99
CA VAL A 275 -14.87 -4.64 14.46
C VAL A 275 -14.40 -3.44 13.64
N ASP A 276 -13.53 -3.64 12.65
CA ASP A 276 -12.81 -2.55 11.97
C ASP A 276 -13.75 -1.55 11.27
N GLY A 277 -14.86 -2.02 10.69
CA GLY A 277 -15.87 -1.15 10.07
C GLY A 277 -16.55 -0.23 11.08
N ALA A 278 -17.06 -0.79 12.18
CA ALA A 278 -17.68 -0.02 13.26
C ALA A 278 -16.67 0.91 13.96
N LEU A 279 -15.40 0.49 14.01
CA LEU A 279 -14.32 1.31 14.54
C LEU A 279 -14.00 2.49 13.62
N ALA A 280 -14.03 2.30 12.30
CA ALA A 280 -13.92 3.41 11.35
C ALA A 280 -15.09 4.40 11.47
N ASP A 281 -16.32 3.91 11.69
CA ASP A 281 -17.47 4.80 11.99
C ASP A 281 -17.26 5.60 13.26
N ALA A 282 -16.71 4.98 14.30
CA ALA A 282 -16.36 5.67 15.54
C ALA A 282 -15.28 6.75 15.30
N ILE A 283 -14.26 6.47 14.51
CA ILE A 283 -13.21 7.45 14.14
C ILE A 283 -13.82 8.62 13.37
N VAL A 284 -14.72 8.39 12.41
CA VAL A 284 -15.42 9.46 11.69
C VAL A 284 -16.21 10.35 12.65
N ARG A 285 -16.89 9.76 13.63
CA ARG A 285 -17.61 10.53 14.67
C ARG A 285 -16.67 11.35 15.55
N ILE A 286 -15.54 10.78 15.97
CA ILE A 286 -14.51 11.51 16.73
C ILE A 286 -13.98 12.69 15.93
N HIS A 287 -13.67 12.48 14.66
CA HIS A 287 -13.16 13.53 13.78
C HIS A 287 -14.20 14.65 13.58
N GLY A 288 -15.49 14.30 13.39
CA GLY A 288 -16.58 15.27 13.33
C GLY A 288 -16.73 16.09 14.62
N ALA A 289 -16.64 15.43 15.78
CA ALA A 289 -16.65 16.12 17.09
C ALA A 289 -15.43 17.04 17.29
N ALA A 290 -14.30 16.73 16.65
CA ALA A 290 -13.11 17.58 16.60
C ALA A 290 -13.19 18.72 15.55
N GLY A 291 -14.36 18.92 14.92
CA GLY A 291 -14.62 20.02 13.99
C GLY A 291 -14.45 19.69 12.52
N ALA A 292 -14.26 18.42 12.15
CA ALA A 292 -14.16 18.03 10.76
C ALA A 292 -15.50 18.12 10.03
N PRO A 293 -15.52 18.55 8.76
CA PRO A 293 -16.70 18.41 7.92
C PRO A 293 -17.00 16.91 7.70
N PRO A 294 -18.28 16.55 7.50
CA PRO A 294 -18.61 15.18 7.13
C PRO A 294 -17.90 14.84 5.81
N PRO A 295 -17.37 13.62 5.67
CA PRO A 295 -16.80 13.21 4.40
C PRO A 295 -17.86 13.27 3.30
N PRO A 296 -17.47 13.58 2.05
CA PRO A 296 -18.41 13.60 0.94
C PRO A 296 -19.03 12.20 0.76
N ASP A 297 -20.33 12.16 0.45
CA ASP A 297 -21.05 10.91 0.26
C ASP A 297 -20.35 10.05 -0.81
N PRO A 298 -19.92 8.81 -0.49
CA PRO A 298 -19.26 7.93 -1.44
C PRO A 298 -20.12 7.61 -2.66
N LEU A 299 -21.46 7.75 -2.59
CA LEU A 299 -22.37 7.62 -3.73
C LEU A 299 -22.52 8.91 -4.53
N ALA A 300 -22.50 10.08 -3.88
CA ALA A 300 -22.52 11.36 -4.58
C ALA A 300 -21.25 11.56 -5.41
N VAL A 301 -20.09 11.13 -4.90
CA VAL A 301 -18.81 11.15 -5.63
C VAL A 301 -18.87 10.32 -6.92
N ARG A 302 -19.65 9.22 -6.96
CA ARG A 302 -19.84 8.43 -8.18
C ARG A 302 -20.67 9.15 -9.25
N LEU A 303 -21.42 10.20 -8.88
CA LEU A 303 -22.25 10.99 -9.80
C LEU A 303 -21.60 12.32 -10.22
N VAL A 304 -20.53 12.77 -9.54
CA VAL A 304 -19.78 13.99 -9.91
C VAL A 304 -18.43 13.71 -10.57
N ASP A 305 -17.91 12.48 -10.49
CA ASP A 305 -16.70 12.05 -11.22
C ASP A 305 -17.04 11.30 -12.53
N GLU A 306 -18.10 11.68 -13.24
CA GLU A 306 -18.00 11.78 -14.70
C GLU A 306 -17.17 13.04 -15.02
N VAL A 307 -15.90 13.03 -14.61
CA VAL A 307 -14.92 13.75 -15.41
C VAL A 307 -14.86 12.95 -16.69
N HIS A 308 -15.55 13.45 -17.72
CA HIS A 308 -15.12 13.24 -19.09
C HIS A 308 -13.65 13.64 -19.13
N VAL A 309 -12.78 12.67 -18.88
CA VAL A 309 -11.45 12.69 -19.43
C VAL A 309 -11.67 12.41 -20.91
N ASP A 310 -12.12 13.44 -21.63
CA ASP A 310 -11.86 13.58 -23.06
C ASP A 310 -10.35 13.78 -23.21
N VAL A 311 -9.56 12.75 -22.84
CA VAL A 311 -8.37 12.47 -23.62
C VAL A 311 -8.96 11.93 -24.91
N CYS A 312 -9.21 12.84 -25.84
CA CYS A 312 -9.53 12.51 -27.20
C CYS A 312 -8.39 11.62 -27.67
N ILE A 313 -8.60 10.30 -27.65
CA ILE A 313 -7.62 9.30 -28.08
C ILE A 313 -7.14 9.66 -29.48
N ASP A 314 -8.01 10.26 -30.29
CA ASP A 314 -7.67 10.82 -31.61
C ASP A 314 -6.64 11.95 -31.55
N ALA A 315 -6.64 12.83 -30.53
CA ALA A 315 -5.64 13.87 -30.36
C ALA A 315 -4.28 13.31 -29.91
N LEU A 316 -4.27 12.30 -29.04
CA LEU A 316 -3.04 11.63 -28.59
C LEU A 316 -2.45 10.77 -29.72
N LEU A 317 -3.30 10.08 -30.48
CA LEU A 317 -2.93 9.34 -31.69
C LEU A 317 -2.50 10.28 -32.82
N ALA A 318 -3.11 11.46 -32.95
CA ALA A 318 -2.69 12.48 -33.92
C ALA A 318 -1.33 13.08 -33.55
N ALA A 319 -1.07 13.36 -32.27
CA ALA A 319 0.23 13.83 -31.79
C ALA A 319 1.31 12.75 -31.96
N ALA A 320 1.00 11.49 -31.63
CA ALA A 320 1.89 10.35 -31.85
C ALA A 320 2.16 10.11 -33.35
N ARG A 321 1.14 10.25 -34.22
CA ARG A 321 1.31 10.17 -35.67
C ARG A 321 2.11 11.34 -36.24
N ALA A 322 1.90 12.55 -35.75
CA ALA A 322 2.67 13.73 -36.13
C ALA A 322 4.13 13.60 -35.70
N ASP A 323 4.40 13.03 -34.53
CA ASP A 323 5.75 12.76 -34.05
C ASP A 323 6.44 11.65 -34.87
N VAL A 324 5.72 10.58 -35.20
CA VAL A 324 6.20 9.52 -36.11
C VAL A 324 6.49 10.08 -37.51
N ASP A 325 5.58 10.86 -38.08
CA ASP A 325 5.77 11.47 -39.41
C ASP A 325 6.95 12.47 -39.41
N ARG A 326 7.14 13.22 -38.31
CA ARG A 326 8.27 14.14 -38.10
C ARG A 326 9.61 13.41 -37.93
N ARG A 327 9.63 12.25 -37.26
CA ARG A 327 10.85 11.48 -36.97
C ARG A 327 11.27 10.56 -38.14
N PHE A 328 10.34 10.09 -38.96
CA PHE A 328 10.62 9.06 -39.98
C PHE A 328 10.42 9.50 -41.44
N GLY A 329 9.77 10.64 -41.70
CA GLY A 329 9.54 11.17 -43.05
C GLY A 329 8.67 10.27 -43.94
N THR A 330 8.30 10.78 -45.12
CA THR A 330 7.52 10.04 -46.13
C THR A 330 8.39 9.45 -47.24
N PRO A 331 8.09 8.23 -47.75
CA PRO A 331 6.93 7.40 -47.41
C PRO A 331 7.18 6.48 -46.19
N ARG A 332 6.09 6.19 -45.46
CA ARG A 332 6.10 5.41 -44.22
C ARG A 332 6.54 3.95 -44.45
N PRO A 333 7.19 3.29 -43.48
CA PRO A 333 7.28 1.83 -43.46
C PRO A 333 5.90 1.21 -43.16
N ASN A 334 5.58 0.07 -43.78
CA ASN A 334 4.35 -0.70 -43.51
C ASN A 334 4.35 -1.25 -42.07
N PHE A 335 3.53 -0.68 -41.18
CA PHE A 335 3.28 -1.20 -39.84
C PHE A 335 1.77 -1.47 -39.69
N ASP A 336 1.37 -2.74 -39.64
CA ASP A 336 -0.05 -3.11 -39.54
C ASP A 336 -0.56 -3.27 -38.10
N MET A 337 0.29 -3.30 -37.06
CA MET A 337 -0.16 -3.35 -35.66
C MET A 337 0.82 -2.62 -34.73
N LEU A 338 0.30 -1.70 -33.92
CA LEU A 338 0.93 -1.14 -32.73
C LEU A 338 0.38 -1.90 -31.52
N GLU A 339 1.17 -2.77 -30.91
CA GLU A 339 0.84 -3.34 -29.59
C GLU A 339 1.60 -2.58 -28.52
N LEU A 340 0.88 -2.05 -27.54
CA LEU A 340 1.44 -1.51 -26.30
C LEU A 340 1.80 -2.69 -25.41
N VAL A 341 3.10 -2.89 -25.14
CA VAL A 341 3.59 -3.90 -24.20
C VAL A 341 4.16 -3.20 -22.98
N ASP A 342 3.67 -3.59 -21.80
CA ASP A 342 4.15 -3.15 -20.50
C ASP A 342 5.51 -3.79 -20.21
N VAL A 343 6.54 -3.01 -19.89
CA VAL A 343 7.91 -3.51 -19.72
C VAL A 343 8.36 -3.30 -18.28
N ASP A 344 8.44 -4.40 -17.52
CA ASP A 344 9.17 -4.42 -16.25
C ASP A 344 10.60 -4.95 -16.47
N SER A 345 11.53 -4.40 -15.71
CA SER A 345 12.96 -4.43 -15.97
C SER A 345 13.69 -5.69 -15.43
N ALA A 346 14.85 -5.98 -16.02
CA ALA A 346 15.88 -6.95 -15.66
C ALA A 346 15.82 -8.41 -16.20
N GLU A 347 14.68 -9.00 -16.52
CA GLU A 347 14.67 -10.36 -17.13
C GLU A 347 14.78 -10.38 -18.67
N PHE A 348 14.56 -9.24 -19.35
CA PHE A 348 14.54 -9.22 -20.82
C PHE A 348 15.93 -9.37 -21.45
N TRP A 349 17.00 -8.98 -20.73
CA TRP A 349 18.36 -8.98 -21.27
C TRP A 349 19.03 -10.35 -21.35
N THR A 350 18.46 -11.38 -20.70
CA THR A 350 19.09 -12.70 -20.61
C THR A 350 18.42 -13.78 -21.46
N ASN A 351 17.30 -13.50 -22.15
CA ASN A 351 16.60 -14.52 -22.93
C ASN A 351 16.84 -14.45 -24.45
N ARG A 352 16.99 -15.63 -25.08
CA ARG A 352 17.60 -15.93 -26.39
C ARG A 352 16.80 -15.48 -27.65
N SER A 353 16.00 -14.42 -27.59
CA SER A 353 15.06 -14.05 -28.68
C SER A 353 15.55 -12.95 -29.63
N LEU A 354 16.65 -12.25 -29.35
CA LEU A 354 17.17 -11.19 -30.23
C LEU A 354 18.39 -11.65 -31.04
N SER A 355 18.36 -11.37 -32.35
CA SER A 355 19.51 -11.56 -33.24
C SER A 355 20.69 -10.65 -32.84
N ALA A 356 21.94 -11.06 -33.10
CA ALA A 356 23.13 -10.31 -32.70
C ALA A 356 23.17 -8.87 -33.25
N ARG A 357 22.61 -8.62 -34.44
CA ARG A 357 22.48 -7.27 -35.01
C ARG A 357 21.47 -6.40 -34.25
N SER A 358 20.35 -6.97 -33.81
CA SER A 358 19.31 -6.24 -33.08
C SER A 358 19.77 -5.80 -31.69
N ARG A 359 20.68 -6.56 -31.07
CA ARG A 359 21.32 -6.19 -29.80
C ARG A 359 22.28 -5.02 -29.95
N SER A 360 23.15 -5.05 -30.96
CA SER A 360 24.10 -3.96 -31.24
C SER A 360 23.40 -2.62 -31.52
N THR A 361 22.28 -2.62 -32.26
CA THR A 361 21.52 -1.38 -32.52
C THR A 361 20.80 -0.83 -31.27
N ALA A 362 20.34 -1.72 -30.38
CA ALA A 362 19.71 -1.32 -29.12
C ALA A 362 20.71 -0.72 -28.13
N GLU A 363 21.91 -1.31 -28.04
CA GLU A 363 23.02 -0.80 -27.21
C GLU A 363 23.54 0.56 -27.73
N GLU A 364 23.60 0.75 -29.05
CA GLU A 364 23.98 2.03 -29.67
C GLU A 364 22.93 3.14 -29.40
N LEU A 365 21.64 2.81 -29.40
CA LEU A 365 20.54 3.73 -29.08
C LEU A 365 20.50 4.14 -27.60
N ALA A 366 20.84 3.23 -26.69
CA ALA A 366 20.91 3.51 -25.25
C ALA A 366 22.12 4.38 -24.85
N SER A 367 23.13 4.47 -25.73
CA SER A 367 24.36 5.22 -25.48
C SER A 367 24.30 6.71 -25.87
N LYS A 368 23.19 7.18 -26.48
CA LYS A 368 23.00 8.59 -26.86
C LYS A 368 22.33 9.38 -25.74
N PRO A 369 22.80 10.60 -25.41
CA PRO A 369 22.21 11.40 -24.34
C PRO A 369 20.80 11.88 -24.72
N PHE A 370 19.90 11.82 -23.75
CA PHE A 370 18.57 12.43 -23.84
C PHE A 370 18.70 13.91 -23.55
N ASP A 371 18.59 14.75 -24.58
CA ASP A 371 18.40 16.19 -24.38
C ASP A 371 16.91 16.45 -24.12
N ASP A 372 16.64 17.07 -22.97
CA ASP A 372 15.36 17.54 -22.41
C ASP A 372 14.48 16.59 -21.57
N ALA A 373 14.35 16.97 -20.29
CA ALA A 373 13.65 16.28 -19.20
C ALA A 373 12.10 16.39 -19.23
N ARG A 374 11.47 16.31 -20.41
CA ARG A 374 9.99 16.26 -20.53
C ARG A 374 9.44 15.15 -21.41
N GLU A 375 10.27 14.31 -22.01
CA GLU A 375 9.80 13.09 -22.67
C GLU A 375 9.80 11.92 -21.68
N VAL A 376 8.61 11.45 -21.28
CA VAL A 376 8.44 10.12 -20.70
C VAL A 376 8.94 9.13 -21.74
N GLY A 377 10.08 8.49 -21.48
CA GLY A 377 10.74 7.58 -22.41
C GLY A 377 9.80 6.45 -22.86
N LEU A 378 9.29 6.55 -24.09
CA LEU A 378 8.58 5.47 -24.75
C LEU A 378 9.61 4.59 -25.46
N HIS A 379 9.96 3.44 -24.89
CA HIS A 379 10.87 2.50 -25.54
C HIS A 379 10.13 1.75 -26.66
N MET A 380 10.40 2.10 -27.92
CA MET A 380 9.95 1.36 -29.11
C MET A 380 10.91 0.23 -29.46
N PHE A 381 10.43 -1.01 -29.60
CA PHE A 381 11.20 -2.10 -30.22
C PHE A 381 10.38 -2.85 -31.28
N VAL A 382 10.99 -3.06 -32.44
CA VAL A 382 10.44 -3.79 -33.59
C VAL A 382 10.99 -5.21 -33.57
N SER A 383 10.11 -6.21 -33.53
CA SER A 383 10.51 -7.61 -33.77
C SER A 383 9.84 -8.15 -35.04
N ARG A 384 10.61 -8.77 -35.93
CA ARG A 384 10.08 -9.46 -37.12
C ARG A 384 9.66 -10.88 -36.71
N PRO A 385 8.46 -11.37 -37.07
CA PRO A 385 8.06 -12.71 -36.71
C PRO A 385 8.90 -13.75 -37.45
N GLY A 386 9.51 -14.65 -36.68
CA GLY A 386 10.06 -15.90 -37.19
C GLY A 386 8.95 -16.75 -37.81
N GLY A 387 9.12 -17.11 -39.08
CA GLY A 387 8.15 -17.90 -39.83
C GLY A 387 7.98 -19.31 -39.24
N ARG A 388 6.78 -19.63 -38.76
CA ARG A 388 6.26 -21.00 -38.72
C ARG A 388 5.04 -21.11 -39.65
N GLY A 389 5.30 -21.69 -40.83
CA GLY A 389 4.44 -22.60 -41.56
C GLY A 389 2.95 -22.27 -41.70
N ARG A 390 2.60 -21.60 -42.80
CA ARG A 390 1.26 -21.70 -43.41
C ARG A 390 0.99 -23.15 -43.82
N ARG A 391 0.04 -23.85 -43.19
CA ARG A 391 -0.73 -24.91 -43.88
C ARG A 391 -2.03 -24.28 -44.39
N ARG A 392 -1.98 -23.79 -45.63
CA ARG A 392 -3.15 -23.37 -46.40
C ARG A 392 -4.04 -24.59 -46.67
N ARG A 393 -5.35 -24.43 -46.41
CA ARG A 393 -6.41 -25.30 -46.94
C ARG A 393 -6.38 -25.26 -48.47
N VAL A 394 -6.41 -26.43 -49.11
CA VAL A 394 -6.57 -26.62 -50.55
C VAL A 394 -8.07 -26.47 -50.92
N PRO A 395 -8.45 -25.85 -52.05
CA PRO A 395 -9.84 -25.65 -52.42
C PRO A 395 -10.47 -26.93 -53.00
N ARG A 396 -11.72 -27.22 -52.62
CA ARG A 396 -12.54 -28.28 -53.22
C ARG A 396 -12.93 -27.89 -54.65
N ARG A 397 -12.53 -28.70 -55.63
CA ARG A 397 -13.21 -28.85 -56.93
C ARG A 397 -14.12 -30.07 -56.88
N GLU A 398 -15.27 -29.94 -57.53
CA GLU A 398 -16.34 -30.90 -57.67
C GLU A 398 -15.90 -32.24 -58.28
N ALA A 399 -16.61 -33.31 -57.90
CA ALA A 399 -17.33 -34.21 -58.82
C ALA A 399 -17.30 -35.68 -58.35
N ARG A 400 -18.51 -36.25 -58.30
CA ARG A 400 -18.84 -37.64 -58.63
C ARG A 400 -18.34 -38.77 -57.71
N GLY A 401 -19.30 -39.48 -57.15
CA GLY A 401 -19.36 -40.93 -57.39
C GLY A 401 -19.40 -41.84 -56.17
N ARG A 402 -20.58 -42.48 -56.02
CA ARG A 402 -20.77 -43.90 -55.65
C ARG A 402 -20.52 -44.35 -54.20
N ARG A 403 -21.66 -44.53 -53.52
CA ARG A 403 -22.20 -45.81 -52.98
C ARG A 403 -21.32 -46.69 -52.05
N ARG A 404 -21.94 -46.94 -50.87
CA ARG A 404 -22.18 -48.23 -50.15
C ARG A 404 -21.17 -48.72 -49.09
N ARG A 405 -21.62 -48.65 -47.82
CA ARG A 405 -21.91 -49.73 -46.81
C ARG A 405 -20.79 -50.75 -46.42
N PRO A 406 -20.86 -51.45 -45.25
CA PRO A 406 -20.82 -51.00 -43.84
C PRO A 406 -19.88 -51.98 -43.00
N PRO A 407 -20.14 -52.44 -41.74
CA PRO A 407 -19.20 -52.34 -40.61
C PRO A 407 -18.71 -53.69 -40.01
N ARG A 408 -17.71 -53.67 -39.11
CA ARG A 408 -17.44 -54.73 -38.10
C ARG A 408 -16.83 -54.06 -36.84
N ARG A 409 -17.44 -54.06 -35.64
CA ARG A 409 -17.50 -55.13 -34.59
C ARG A 409 -16.10 -55.72 -34.29
N ARG A 410 -15.60 -55.91 -33.07
CA ARG A 410 -16.18 -56.02 -31.71
C ARG A 410 -15.04 -56.24 -30.69
N ARG A 411 -15.38 -56.15 -29.39
CA ARG A 411 -14.75 -56.74 -28.17
C ARG A 411 -13.50 -56.00 -27.64
N GLY A 412 -13.33 -55.77 -26.34
CA GLY A 412 -14.12 -56.13 -25.15
C GLY A 412 -13.19 -56.37 -23.94
N LEU A 413 -13.79 -56.34 -22.73
CA LEU A 413 -13.27 -56.56 -21.35
C LEU A 413 -12.91 -55.25 -20.61
N ARG A 414 -13.70 -54.70 -19.65
CA ARG A 414 -14.22 -55.20 -18.33
C ARG A 414 -13.10 -55.79 -17.47
N ARG A 415 -12.94 -55.55 -16.16
CA ARG A 415 -13.60 -54.87 -15.01
C ARG A 415 -12.48 -54.85 -13.93
N ALA A 416 -12.47 -54.05 -12.86
CA ALA A 416 -13.35 -54.19 -11.72
C ALA A 416 -13.09 -53.06 -10.69
N VAL A 417 -14.17 -52.68 -10.02
CA VAL A 417 -14.30 -51.92 -8.78
C VAL A 417 -14.38 -52.93 -7.64
N VAL A 418 -13.80 -52.66 -6.46
CA VAL A 418 -14.41 -53.00 -5.16
C VAL A 418 -13.92 -52.04 -4.06
N ALA A 419 -14.91 -51.55 -3.29
CA ALA A 419 -14.98 -51.04 -1.91
C ALA A 419 -14.01 -49.94 -1.44
#